data_AF-A0A1V0QZ24-F1
#
_entry.id   AF-A0A1V0QZ24-F1
#
_cell.length_a   1.000
_cell.length_b   1.000
_cell.length_c   1.000
_cell.angle_alpha   90.00
_cell.angle_beta   90.00
_cell.angle_gamma   90.00
#
_symmetry.space_group_name_H-M   'P 1'
#
loop_
_entity.id
_entity.type
_entity.pdbx_description
1 polymer ?
#
loop_
_entity_poly.entity_id
_entity_poly.type
_entity_poly.pdbx_seq_one_letter_code
_entity_poly.pdbx_strand_id
1 'polypeptide(L)'
;MPYDVHTPTPTRPKWRIARFVMPVASAAFICGAVALPASAAVAQPQQAAAGVRSDVFPNPHQEPDGGAYGPYTCLPGYVWRDSFDGDSLCVTPQIRDRVHAQNPHRQPGGGAYGPSTCMPGYVWREMWDGDVKCVTPEERARFKDQVFDNGPNLIPVPD
;
A
#
# COMPACT_ATOMS: atom_id res chain seq x y z
N MET A 1 -27.57 46.19 -22.55
CA MET A 1 -26.67 46.63 -21.47
C MET A 1 -26.13 45.38 -20.78
N PRO A 2 -25.01 44.78 -21.25
CA PRO A 2 -24.42 43.63 -20.58
C PRO A 2 -23.53 44.12 -19.43
N TYR A 3 -23.65 43.47 -18.27
CA TYR A 3 -22.80 43.72 -17.11
C TYR A 3 -21.64 42.72 -17.16
N ASP A 4 -20.43 43.18 -17.46
CA ASP A 4 -19.22 42.36 -17.42
C ASP A 4 -18.80 42.14 -15.97
N VAL A 5 -18.92 40.90 -15.49
CA VAL A 5 -18.42 40.47 -14.18
C VAL A 5 -16.95 40.08 -14.34
N HIS A 6 -16.05 40.94 -13.89
CA HIS A 6 -14.62 40.61 -13.77
C HIS A 6 -14.39 39.67 -12.57
N THR A 7 -14.01 38.42 -12.84
CA THR A 7 -13.50 37.51 -11.81
C THR A 7 -12.00 37.76 -11.57
N PRO A 8 -11.56 38.00 -10.31
CA PRO A 8 -10.15 38.20 -10.01
C PRO A 8 -9.35 36.89 -10.13
N THR A 9 -8.18 36.96 -10.75
CA THR A 9 -7.25 35.83 -10.95
C THR A 9 -6.53 35.46 -9.64
N PRO A 10 -6.44 34.16 -9.26
CA PRO A 10 -5.72 33.77 -8.07
C PRO A 10 -4.20 33.86 -8.28
N THR A 11 -3.52 34.68 -7.46
CA THR A 11 -2.06 34.80 -7.44
C THR A 11 -1.42 33.65 -6.66
N ARG A 12 -0.48 32.93 -7.27
CA ARG A 12 0.29 31.86 -6.63
C ARG A 12 1.19 32.41 -5.50
N PRO A 13 1.23 31.76 -4.32
CA PRO A 13 2.15 32.17 -3.26
C PRO A 13 3.60 31.88 -3.66
N LYS A 14 4.45 32.89 -3.53
CA LYS A 14 5.89 32.81 -3.81
C LYS A 14 6.59 32.13 -2.64
N TRP A 15 6.89 30.84 -2.77
CA TRP A 15 7.78 30.14 -1.83
C TRP A 15 9.18 30.73 -1.92
N ARG A 16 9.60 31.45 -0.87
CA ARG A 16 10.98 31.91 -0.69
C ARG A 16 11.81 30.69 -0.29
N ILE A 17 12.56 30.14 -1.23
CA ILE A 17 13.59 29.12 -0.95
C ILE A 17 14.70 29.82 -0.15
N ALA A 18 14.72 29.61 1.16
CA ALA A 18 15.83 30.01 2.01
C ALA A 18 17.03 29.12 1.66
N ARG A 19 18.00 29.69 0.94
CA ARG A 19 19.28 29.04 0.67
C ARG A 19 20.08 28.99 1.97
N PHE A 20 20.01 27.87 2.69
CA PHE A 20 20.94 27.58 3.77
C PHE A 20 22.30 27.26 3.17
N VAL A 21 23.24 28.21 3.28
CA VAL A 21 24.65 27.97 3.00
C VAL A 21 25.24 27.29 4.24
N MET A 22 25.45 25.98 4.18
CA MET A 22 26.19 25.26 5.22
C MET A 22 27.69 25.58 5.11
N PRO A 23 28.37 25.97 6.20
CA PRO A 23 29.81 26.13 6.20
C PRO A 23 30.48 24.76 6.18
N VAL A 24 31.31 24.52 5.17
CA VAL A 24 32.18 23.33 5.09
C VAL A 24 33.32 23.54 6.09
N ALA A 25 33.19 22.95 7.28
CA ALA A 25 34.31 22.83 8.21
C ALA A 25 35.20 21.67 7.75
N SER A 26 36.32 22.00 7.12
CA SER A 26 37.35 21.03 6.74
C SER A 26 37.99 20.44 8.01
N ALA A 27 37.57 19.24 8.40
CA ALA A 27 38.30 18.42 9.35
C ALA A 27 39.47 17.75 8.62
N ALA A 28 40.70 18.11 8.99
CA ALA A 28 41.90 17.42 8.53
C ALA A 28 41.90 15.99 9.08
N PHE A 29 41.65 15.01 8.21
CA PHE A 29 41.82 13.60 8.53
C PHE A 29 43.32 13.29 8.53
N ILE A 30 43.89 13.10 9.72
CA ILE A 30 45.23 12.56 9.89
C ILE A 30 45.16 11.08 9.53
N CYS A 31 45.81 10.68 8.43
CA CYS A 31 45.99 9.29 8.03
C CYS A 31 46.87 8.55 9.06
N GLY A 32 46.25 7.98 10.09
CA GLY A 32 46.86 6.95 10.93
C GLY A 32 46.64 5.58 10.28
N ALA A 33 47.70 4.96 9.78
CA ALA A 33 47.66 3.58 9.30
C ALA A 33 47.55 2.63 10.51
N VAL A 34 46.31 2.29 10.89
CA VAL A 34 46.08 1.18 11.84
C VAL A 34 45.94 -0.08 11.00
N ALA A 35 46.94 -0.95 11.07
CA ALA A 35 46.89 -2.27 10.46
C ALA A 35 45.79 -3.10 11.13
N LEU A 36 44.70 -3.38 10.40
CA LEU A 36 43.66 -4.30 10.87
C LEU A 36 44.19 -5.75 10.76
N PRO A 37 44.06 -6.57 11.82
CA PRO A 37 44.37 -7.99 11.71
C PRO A 37 43.36 -8.67 10.79
N ALA A 38 43.87 -9.50 9.87
CA ALA A 38 43.08 -10.33 8.97
C ALA A 38 42.11 -11.19 9.81
N SER A 39 40.82 -10.89 9.73
CA SER A 39 39.79 -11.69 10.36
C SER A 39 39.69 -13.02 9.61
N ALA A 40 40.03 -14.12 10.28
CA ALA A 40 39.74 -15.46 9.80
C ALA A 40 38.21 -15.58 9.64
N ALA A 41 37.75 -15.79 8.40
CA ALA A 41 36.35 -16.00 8.11
C ALA A 41 35.89 -17.30 8.79
N VAL A 42 35.18 -17.17 9.91
CA VAL A 42 34.46 -18.29 10.50
C VAL A 42 33.28 -18.58 9.57
N ALA A 43 33.35 -19.70 8.85
CA ALA A 43 32.27 -20.17 8.01
C ALA A 43 31.01 -20.37 8.87
N GLN A 44 30.01 -19.50 8.68
CA GLN A 44 28.69 -19.70 9.29
C GLN A 44 28.05 -20.93 8.62
N PRO A 45 27.48 -21.87 9.40
CA PRO A 45 26.73 -22.97 8.83
C PRO A 45 25.51 -22.38 8.13
N GLN A 46 25.46 -22.53 6.80
CA GLN A 46 24.26 -22.25 6.03
C GLN A 46 23.19 -23.22 6.50
N GLN A 47 22.27 -22.73 7.33
CA GLN A 47 21.07 -23.47 7.68
C GLN A 47 20.34 -23.73 6.37
N ALA A 48 20.27 -25.01 5.99
CA ALA A 48 19.50 -25.46 4.84
C ALA A 48 18.03 -25.16 5.13
N ALA A 49 17.54 -24.03 4.62
CA ALA A 49 16.12 -23.73 4.59
C ALA A 49 15.47 -24.74 3.65
N ALA A 50 14.79 -25.73 4.21
CA ALA A 50 13.86 -26.56 3.47
C ALA A 50 12.77 -25.64 2.90
N GLY A 51 12.78 -25.48 1.57
CA GLY A 51 11.71 -24.95 0.71
C GLY A 51 10.69 -24.01 1.35
N VAL A 52 11.05 -22.73 1.54
CA VAL A 52 10.04 -21.66 1.60
C VAL A 52 9.86 -21.17 0.17
N ARG A 53 8.64 -21.33 -0.38
CA ARG A 53 8.26 -20.67 -1.63
C ARG A 53 8.11 -19.18 -1.31
N SER A 54 9.12 -18.40 -1.67
CA SER A 54 9.27 -16.96 -1.33
C SER A 54 8.32 -16.01 -2.08
N ASP A 55 7.21 -16.51 -2.62
CA ASP A 55 6.31 -15.74 -3.49
C ASP A 55 5.01 -15.34 -2.77
N VAL A 56 4.80 -15.87 -1.57
CA VAL A 56 3.60 -15.64 -0.74
C VAL A 56 4.07 -15.03 0.56
N PHE A 57 3.70 -13.78 0.81
CA PHE A 57 3.75 -13.23 2.18
C PHE A 57 3.10 -14.26 3.10
N PRO A 58 3.79 -14.78 4.13
CA PRO A 58 3.21 -15.80 4.99
C PRO A 58 1.89 -15.26 5.51
N ASN A 59 0.82 -16.03 5.33
CA ASN A 59 -0.46 -15.76 5.96
C ASN A 59 -0.54 -16.64 7.22
N PRO A 60 0.04 -16.19 8.35
CA PRO A 60 0.22 -17.03 9.55
C PRO A 60 -1.10 -17.42 10.22
N HIS A 61 -2.24 -16.91 9.73
CA HIS A 61 -3.55 -17.09 10.32
C HIS A 61 -4.50 -17.92 9.43
N GLN A 62 -3.96 -18.62 8.43
CA GLN A 62 -4.69 -19.61 7.64
C GLN A 62 -4.63 -21.00 8.27
N GLU A 63 -5.68 -21.80 8.04
CA GLU A 63 -5.68 -23.22 8.35
C GLU A 63 -4.64 -23.95 7.48
N PRO A 64 -3.75 -24.78 8.06
CA PRO A 64 -2.60 -25.32 7.34
C PRO A 64 -2.96 -26.26 6.19
N ASP A 65 -4.08 -26.98 6.29
CA ASP A 65 -4.57 -27.93 5.28
C ASP A 65 -5.76 -27.39 4.46
N GLY A 66 -6.05 -26.09 4.61
CA GLY A 66 -7.31 -25.51 4.16
C GLY A 66 -8.50 -25.94 5.01
N GLY A 67 -9.67 -25.39 4.70
CA GLY A 67 -10.86 -25.55 5.53
C GLY A 67 -12.17 -25.44 4.78
N ALA A 68 -13.25 -25.13 5.51
CA ALA A 68 -14.62 -25.08 4.99
C ALA A 68 -14.80 -24.11 3.79
N TYR A 69 -13.92 -23.12 3.65
CA TYR A 69 -13.96 -22.11 2.59
C TYR A 69 -12.78 -22.26 1.61
N GLY A 70 -12.16 -23.44 1.56
CA GLY A 70 -11.06 -23.77 0.66
C GLY A 70 -9.66 -23.52 1.28
N PRO A 71 -8.61 -23.46 0.45
CA PRO A 71 -7.21 -23.43 0.91
C PRO A 71 -6.84 -22.16 1.67
N TYR A 72 -7.63 -21.09 1.55
CA TYR A 72 -7.39 -19.83 2.23
C TYR A 72 -8.24 -19.65 3.49
N THR A 73 -8.88 -20.70 3.99
CA THR A 73 -9.71 -20.64 5.20
C THR A 73 -8.90 -20.08 6.37
N CYS A 74 -9.46 -19.07 7.05
CA CYS A 74 -8.81 -18.49 8.22
C CYS A 74 -9.06 -19.34 9.47
N LEU A 75 -8.07 -19.36 10.37
CA LEU A 75 -8.22 -19.91 11.71
C LEU A 75 -9.37 -19.22 12.48
N PRO A 76 -10.00 -19.90 13.45
CA PRO A 76 -11.01 -19.30 14.31
C PRO A 76 -10.53 -17.99 14.95
N GLY A 77 -11.36 -16.94 14.85
CA GLY A 77 -11.03 -15.60 15.34
C GLY A 77 -10.37 -14.68 14.30
N TYR A 78 -10.02 -15.20 13.12
CA TYR A 78 -9.50 -14.42 12.00
C TYR A 78 -10.50 -14.40 10.84
N VAL A 79 -10.39 -13.37 10.01
CA VAL A 79 -11.25 -13.13 8.85
C VAL A 79 -10.39 -12.71 7.66
N TRP A 80 -10.88 -12.96 6.43
CA TRP A 80 -10.25 -12.39 5.24
C TRP A 80 -10.25 -10.87 5.33
N ARG A 81 -9.10 -10.28 5.03
CA ARG A 81 -8.89 -8.83 5.00
C ARG A 81 -9.73 -8.17 3.93
N ASP A 82 -9.94 -8.83 2.80
CA ASP A 82 -10.94 -8.45 1.80
C ASP A 82 -10.77 -6.97 1.37
N SER A 83 -9.53 -6.56 1.13
CA SER A 83 -9.15 -5.19 0.75
C SER A 83 -9.29 -4.92 -0.75
N PHE A 84 -9.21 -5.98 -1.54
CA PHE A 84 -9.38 -6.02 -2.99
C PHE A 84 -9.97 -7.37 -3.38
N ASP A 85 -10.41 -7.53 -4.63
CA ASP A 85 -11.01 -8.80 -5.06
C ASP A 85 -9.97 -9.94 -5.03
N GLY A 86 -10.30 -11.02 -4.32
CA GLY A 86 -9.36 -12.13 -4.09
C GLY A 86 -8.39 -11.97 -2.92
N ASP A 87 -8.47 -10.88 -2.14
CA ASP A 87 -7.64 -10.71 -0.94
C ASP A 87 -8.06 -11.65 0.19
N SER A 88 -7.39 -12.81 0.25
CA SER A 88 -7.62 -13.86 1.23
C SER A 88 -6.64 -13.85 2.42
N LEU A 89 -5.98 -12.72 2.65
CA LEU A 89 -5.07 -12.54 3.79
C LEU A 89 -5.86 -12.58 5.10
N CYS A 90 -5.47 -13.43 6.06
CA CYS A 90 -6.21 -13.61 7.31
C CYS A 90 -5.72 -12.61 8.34
N VAL A 91 -6.63 -11.79 8.84
CA VAL A 91 -6.35 -10.73 9.82
C VAL A 91 -7.39 -10.76 10.94
N THR A 92 -7.14 -10.00 12.01
CA THR A 92 -8.17 -9.80 13.03
C THR A 92 -9.31 -8.94 12.48
N PRO A 93 -10.54 -9.06 13.01
CA PRO A 93 -11.66 -8.21 12.62
C PRO A 93 -11.35 -6.71 12.68
N GLN A 94 -10.60 -6.25 13.69
CA GLN A 94 -10.24 -4.84 13.84
C GLN A 94 -9.34 -4.33 12.71
N ILE A 95 -8.46 -5.19 12.18
CA ILE A 95 -7.62 -4.84 11.04
C ILE A 95 -8.44 -4.83 9.76
N ARG A 96 -9.35 -5.79 9.57
CA ARG A 96 -10.31 -5.76 8.45
C ARG A 96 -11.11 -4.46 8.45
N ASP A 97 -11.65 -4.07 9.60
CA ASP A 97 -12.43 -2.83 9.75
C ASP A 97 -11.60 -1.59 9.41
N ARG A 98 -10.33 -1.53 9.87
CA ARG A 98 -9.42 -0.43 9.53
C ARG A 98 -9.15 -0.34 8.03
N VAL A 99 -8.93 -1.47 7.38
CA VAL A 99 -8.68 -1.54 5.94
C VAL A 99 -9.95 -1.14 5.16
N HIS A 100 -11.12 -1.63 5.58
CA HIS A 100 -12.39 -1.24 4.96
C HIS A 100 -12.71 0.24 5.17
N ALA A 101 -12.33 0.83 6.30
CA ALA A 101 -12.46 2.27 6.55
C ALA A 101 -11.63 3.14 5.60
N GLN A 102 -10.57 2.59 4.98
CA GLN A 102 -9.83 3.29 3.92
C GLN A 102 -10.65 3.39 2.63
N ASN A 103 -11.77 2.66 2.48
CA ASN A 103 -12.68 2.72 1.34
C ASN A 103 -14.08 3.20 1.81
N PRO A 104 -14.24 4.49 2.17
CA PRO A 104 -15.43 4.99 2.87
C PRO A 104 -16.73 4.97 2.06
N HIS A 105 -16.64 4.82 0.74
CA HIS A 105 -17.80 4.77 -0.17
C HIS A 105 -18.28 3.35 -0.47
N ARG A 106 -17.75 2.36 0.25
CA ARG A 106 -18.20 0.97 0.22
C ARG A 106 -19.48 0.83 1.04
N GLN A 107 -20.45 0.10 0.50
CA GLN A 107 -21.73 -0.19 1.15
C GLN A 107 -21.46 -0.96 2.45
N PRO A 108 -21.87 -0.45 3.63
CA PRO A 108 -21.74 -1.18 4.88
C PRO A 108 -22.52 -2.50 4.80
N GLY A 109 -21.88 -3.61 5.18
CA GLY A 109 -22.47 -4.95 5.05
C GLY A 109 -22.45 -5.54 3.63
N GLY A 110 -21.91 -4.81 2.65
CA GLY A 110 -21.87 -5.25 1.25
C GLY A 110 -23.19 -5.08 0.50
N GLY A 111 -23.30 -5.71 -0.66
CA GLY A 111 -24.48 -5.62 -1.53
C GLY A 111 -24.45 -6.64 -2.67
N ALA A 112 -25.09 -6.30 -3.79
CA ALA A 112 -25.30 -7.21 -4.92
C ALA A 112 -24.00 -7.79 -5.52
N TYR A 113 -22.87 -7.09 -5.34
CA TYR A 113 -21.54 -7.49 -5.82
C TYR A 113 -20.63 -7.94 -4.68
N GLY A 114 -21.22 -8.47 -3.61
CA GLY A 114 -20.50 -8.94 -2.43
C GLY A 114 -20.06 -7.82 -1.50
N PRO A 115 -19.08 -8.11 -0.61
CA PRO A 115 -18.64 -7.18 0.43
C PRO A 115 -18.17 -5.83 -0.14
N SER A 116 -17.53 -5.83 -1.31
CA SER A 116 -16.97 -4.64 -1.95
C SER A 116 -17.93 -3.84 -2.82
N THR A 117 -19.23 -4.08 -2.68
CA THR A 117 -20.27 -3.26 -3.33
C THR A 117 -20.13 -1.79 -2.94
N CYS A 118 -20.13 -0.89 -3.91
CA CYS A 118 -20.12 0.56 -3.66
C CYS A 118 -21.52 1.09 -3.32
N MET A 119 -21.58 2.18 -2.56
CA MET A 119 -22.81 2.93 -2.34
C MET A 119 -23.35 3.53 -3.66
N PRO A 120 -24.66 3.82 -3.76
CA PRO A 120 -25.23 4.48 -4.92
C PRO A 120 -24.48 5.78 -5.29
N GLY A 121 -24.16 5.94 -6.57
CA GLY A 121 -23.38 7.10 -7.08
C GLY A 121 -21.87 6.87 -7.12
N TYR A 122 -21.36 5.76 -6.58
CA TYR A 122 -19.96 5.37 -6.65
C TYR A 122 -19.76 4.11 -7.48
N VAL A 123 -18.58 3.99 -8.07
CA VAL A 123 -18.17 2.85 -8.90
C VAL A 123 -16.80 2.35 -8.45
N TRP A 124 -16.46 1.09 -8.75
CA TRP A 124 -15.09 0.60 -8.55
C TRP A 124 -14.12 1.41 -9.40
N ARG A 125 -12.95 1.72 -8.85
CA ARG A 125 -11.92 2.49 -9.54
C ARG A 125 -11.32 1.71 -10.70
N GLU A 126 -11.19 0.39 -10.54
CA GLU A 126 -10.66 -0.51 -11.58
C GLU A 126 -9.35 -0.01 -12.21
N MET A 127 -8.43 0.47 -11.38
CA MET A 127 -7.09 0.84 -11.85
C MET A 127 -6.30 -0.39 -12.33
N TRP A 128 -6.60 -1.55 -11.74
CA TRP A 128 -6.03 -2.85 -12.07
C TRP A 128 -7.08 -3.93 -11.75
N ASP A 129 -6.84 -5.16 -12.18
CA ASP A 129 -7.78 -6.28 -12.03
C ASP A 129 -7.98 -6.66 -10.55
N GLY A 130 -9.16 -6.36 -10.01
CA GLY A 130 -9.49 -6.53 -8.59
C GLY A 130 -9.44 -5.25 -7.75
N ASP A 131 -9.15 -4.08 -8.35
CA ASP A 131 -9.25 -2.79 -7.67
C ASP A 131 -10.70 -2.35 -7.43
N VAL A 132 -11.22 -2.72 -6.27
CA VAL A 132 -12.59 -2.44 -5.82
C VAL A 132 -12.72 -1.15 -5.00
N LYS A 133 -11.75 -0.22 -5.09
CA LYS A 133 -11.85 1.08 -4.42
C LYS A 133 -13.07 1.84 -4.95
N CYS A 134 -13.97 2.29 -4.07
CA CYS A 134 -15.14 3.05 -4.48
C CYS A 134 -14.79 4.52 -4.69
N VAL A 135 -15.00 5.00 -5.90
CA VAL A 135 -14.70 6.36 -6.36
C VAL A 135 -15.85 6.91 -7.17
N THR A 136 -15.84 8.21 -7.47
CA THR A 136 -16.82 8.82 -8.38
C THR A 136 -16.60 8.34 -9.82
N PRO A 137 -17.64 8.36 -10.69
CA PRO A 137 -17.48 8.05 -12.11
C PRO A 137 -16.42 8.93 -12.81
N GLU A 138 -16.32 10.19 -12.43
CA GLU A 138 -15.33 11.13 -12.96
C GLU A 138 -13.90 10.75 -12.55
N GLU A 139 -13.69 10.31 -11.31
CA GLU A 139 -12.38 9.82 -10.85
C GLU A 139 -11.96 8.54 -11.57
N ARG A 140 -12.89 7.58 -11.73
CA ARG A 140 -12.62 6.36 -12.51
C ARG A 140 -12.19 6.70 -13.93
N ALA A 141 -12.85 7.65 -14.59
CA ALA A 141 -12.48 8.09 -15.94
C ALA A 141 -11.05 8.66 -16.03
N ARG A 142 -10.51 9.25 -14.97
CA ARG A 142 -9.13 9.75 -14.94
C ARG A 142 -8.08 8.64 -14.85
N PHE A 143 -8.45 7.49 -14.28
CA PHE A 143 -7.54 6.39 -13.96
C PHE A 143 -7.64 5.22 -14.93
N LYS A 144 -8.79 5.01 -15.58
CA LYS A 144 -9.03 3.89 -16.51
C LYS A 144 -8.03 3.82 -17.67
N ASP A 145 -7.49 4.96 -18.09
CA ASP A 145 -6.50 5.04 -19.18
C ASP A 145 -5.04 5.04 -18.67
N GLN A 146 -4.84 5.06 -17.35
CA GLN A 146 -3.52 5.01 -16.72
C GLN A 146 -3.20 3.55 -16.35
N VAL A 147 -2.65 2.80 -17.31
CA VAL A 147 -2.17 1.43 -17.06
C VAL A 147 -0.97 1.50 -16.11
N PHE A 148 -1.23 1.41 -14.81
CA PHE A 148 -0.20 1.05 -13.83
C PHE A 148 -0.28 -0.46 -13.63
N ASP A 149 0.53 -1.21 -14.38
CA ASP A 149 0.86 -2.58 -14.00
C ASP A 149 1.68 -2.52 -12.72
N ASN A 150 1.00 -2.54 -11.58
CA ASN A 150 1.59 -2.85 -10.29
C ASN A 150 0.53 -3.62 -9.50
N GLY A 151 0.62 -4.95 -9.55
CA GLY A 151 -0.10 -5.88 -8.70
C GLY A 151 0.18 -5.68 -7.19
N PRO A 152 0.08 -6.73 -6.35
CA PRO A 152 -0.27 -6.67 -4.91
C PRO A 152 0.70 -5.95 -3.96
N ASN A 153 1.71 -5.23 -4.45
CA ASN A 153 2.57 -4.38 -3.63
C ASN A 153 1.88 -3.05 -3.30
N LEU A 154 1.27 -3.03 -2.12
CA LEU A 154 0.80 -1.85 -1.43
C LEU A 154 1.96 -0.88 -1.15
N ILE A 155 1.92 0.28 -1.83
CA ILE A 155 2.30 1.65 -1.42
C ILE A 155 3.28 1.78 -0.22
N PRO A 156 4.44 2.45 -0.36
CA PRO A 156 5.02 3.19 0.76
C PRO A 156 4.16 4.42 1.03
N VAL A 157 3.51 4.47 2.19
CA VAL A 157 2.93 5.71 2.73
C VAL A 157 4.13 6.59 3.10
N PRO A 158 4.32 7.79 2.51
CA PRO A 158 5.39 8.68 2.95
C PRO A 158 5.07 9.21 4.36
N ASP A 159 6.13 9.28 5.19
CA ASP A 159 6.13 9.77 6.58
C ASP A 159 5.49 11.15 6.77
#